data_AF-A0A961Z890-F1
#
_entry.id   AF-A0A961Z890-F1
#
_cell.length_a   1.000
_cell.length_b   1.000
_cell.length_c   1.000
_cell.angle_alpha   90.00
_cell.angle_beta   90.00
_cell.angle_gamma   90.00
#
_symmetry.space_group_name_H-M   'P 1'
#
loop_
_entity.id
_entity.type
_entity.pdbx_description
1 polymer ?
#
loop_
_entity_poly.entity_id
_entity_poly.type
_entity_poly.pdbx_seq_one_letter_code
_entity_poly.pdbx_strand_id
1 'polypeptide(L)'
;MRVSVLLSVLILVAATLAGCGPSRYDYDYDYEDRDRADRSGSREGRAATSRRQEARRKSTRSQARRASDRRVAANPGASKTVASSAPVSRHQATRETAPAEVVARAPEREAPAKVSEPAKPAVVAAPAVAASASSPASGATVAAAEPAVTAKADPQAGDKSTSGPAEPRSAAAATAKVEVDEAARETARKQIDDGYRLLRAGFVKKARERFERAMAGNAADASLGQGRSMDPSYLKTVAFPDVIPDADQARRLYRRAILLGNDEAKADLDRLEKAMAAAAPTILPSAPDGDTPPARAQ
;
A
#
# COMPACT_ATOMS: atom_id res chain seq x y z
N MET A 1 53.70 -14.43 -18.68
CA MET A 1 52.22 -14.48 -18.52
C MET A 1 51.73 -14.53 -17.07
N ARG A 2 52.42 -15.17 -16.12
CA ARG A 2 51.96 -15.26 -14.72
C ARG A 2 52.01 -13.92 -13.94
N VAL A 3 52.89 -13.00 -14.32
CA VAL A 3 53.05 -11.70 -13.66
C VAL A 3 51.90 -10.72 -13.97
N SER A 4 51.33 -10.76 -15.18
CA SER A 4 50.19 -9.89 -15.56
C SER A 4 48.90 -10.23 -14.81
N VAL A 5 48.68 -11.50 -14.47
CA VAL A 5 47.48 -11.92 -13.74
C VAL A 5 47.54 -11.44 -12.29
N LEU A 6 48.71 -11.53 -11.64
CA LEU A 6 48.89 -11.03 -10.27
C LEU A 6 48.74 -9.52 -10.17
N LEU A 7 49.25 -8.77 -11.16
CA LEU A 7 49.09 -7.31 -11.19
C LEU A 7 47.62 -6.89 -11.35
N SER A 8 46.85 -7.61 -12.15
CA SER A 8 45.42 -7.32 -12.40
C SER A 8 44.55 -7.58 -11.17
N VAL A 9 44.83 -8.66 -10.43
CA VAL A 9 44.13 -8.96 -9.17
C VAL A 9 44.47 -7.93 -8.10
N LEU A 10 45.72 -7.47 -8.03
CA LEU A 10 46.14 -6.49 -7.02
C LEU A 10 45.52 -5.10 -7.26
N ILE A 11 45.32 -4.70 -8.52
CA ILE A 11 44.60 -3.46 -8.86
C ILE A 11 43.12 -3.57 -8.51
N LEU A 12 42.48 -4.72 -8.74
CA LEU A 12 41.07 -4.93 -8.39
C LEU A 12 40.84 -4.85 -6.88
N VAL A 13 41.75 -5.42 -6.07
CA VAL A 13 41.68 -5.36 -4.61
C VAL A 13 41.96 -3.95 -4.10
N ALA A 14 42.93 -3.23 -4.67
CA ALA A 14 43.22 -1.85 -4.30
C ALA A 14 42.03 -0.91 -4.61
N ALA A 15 41.31 -1.13 -5.71
CA ALA A 15 40.10 -0.36 -6.04
C ALA A 15 38.95 -0.57 -5.06
N THR A 16 38.85 -1.75 -4.42
CA THR A 16 37.82 -2.01 -3.38
C THR A 16 38.14 -1.38 -2.03
N LEU A 17 39.43 -1.14 -1.73
CA LEU A 17 39.87 -0.49 -0.48
C LEU A 17 39.83 1.05 -0.56
N ALA A 18 39.84 1.62 -1.76
CA ALA A 18 39.83 3.07 -1.99
C ALA A 18 38.45 3.75 -1.85
N GLY A 19 37.41 3.06 -1.37
CA GLY A 19 36.15 3.71 -0.96
C GLY A 19 35.36 4.40 -2.08
N CYS A 20 35.69 4.17 -3.35
CA CYS A 20 34.81 4.53 -4.48
C CYS A 20 33.76 3.45 -4.67
N GLY A 21 32.88 3.30 -3.67
CA GLY A 21 31.61 2.60 -3.88
C GLY A 21 30.80 3.38 -4.94
N PRO A 22 30.02 2.69 -5.79
CA PRO A 22 29.06 3.39 -6.65
C PRO A 22 28.25 4.31 -5.77
N SER A 23 28.17 5.60 -6.14
CA SER A 23 27.47 6.63 -5.37
C SER A 23 26.15 6.06 -4.89
N ARG A 24 26.10 5.70 -3.60
CA ARG A 24 24.84 5.54 -2.90
C ARG A 24 24.16 6.88 -3.09
N TYR A 25 23.18 6.90 -3.98
CA TYR A 25 22.28 8.01 -4.08
C TYR A 25 21.74 8.25 -2.68
N ASP A 26 22.18 9.36 -2.06
CA ASP A 26 21.59 9.99 -0.88
C ASP A 26 20.16 10.45 -1.23
N TYR A 27 19.28 9.50 -1.49
CA TYR A 27 17.84 9.70 -1.58
C TYR A 27 17.18 8.91 -0.45
N ASP A 28 17.52 9.22 0.81
CA ASP A 28 16.86 8.53 1.93
C ASP A 28 16.72 9.29 3.25
N TYR A 29 16.80 10.64 3.29
CA TYR A 29 16.61 11.36 4.56
C TYR A 29 15.65 12.56 4.60
N ASP A 30 14.85 12.81 3.56
CA ASP A 30 13.83 13.88 3.64
C ASP A 30 12.38 13.40 3.85
N TYR A 31 12.10 12.08 3.79
CA TYR A 31 10.74 11.58 4.05
C TYR A 31 10.41 11.43 5.54
N GLU A 32 11.38 11.11 6.40
CA GLU A 32 11.10 10.96 7.83
C GLU A 32 10.89 12.31 8.55
N ASP A 33 11.49 13.39 8.06
CA ASP A 33 11.35 14.71 8.70
C ASP A 33 9.99 15.35 8.40
N ARG A 34 9.40 15.08 7.22
CA ARG A 34 8.00 15.44 6.92
C ARG A 34 7.00 14.70 7.80
N ASP A 35 7.21 13.40 8.04
CA ASP A 35 6.34 12.61 8.91
C ASP A 35 6.43 13.05 10.39
N ARG A 36 7.60 13.54 10.84
CA ARG A 36 7.74 14.18 12.16
C ARG A 36 6.99 15.51 12.24
N ALA A 37 7.08 16.34 11.21
CA ALA A 37 6.36 17.62 11.14
C ALA A 37 4.82 17.41 11.11
N ASP A 38 4.33 16.40 10.40
CA ASP A 38 2.89 16.10 10.37
C ASP A 38 2.38 15.48 11.67
N ARG A 39 3.20 14.66 12.36
CA ARG A 39 2.84 14.14 13.70
C ARG A 39 2.86 15.23 14.79
N SER A 40 3.75 16.21 14.72
CA SER A 40 3.77 17.33 15.68
C SER A 40 2.56 18.25 15.46
N GLY A 41 2.24 18.58 14.20
CA GLY A 41 1.04 19.35 13.84
C GLY A 41 -0.28 18.65 14.21
N SER A 42 -0.35 17.32 14.05
CA SER A 42 -1.56 16.54 14.40
C SER A 42 -1.83 16.49 15.91
N ARG A 43 -0.79 16.48 16.75
CA ARG A 43 -0.97 16.53 18.22
C ARG A 43 -1.47 17.89 18.70
N GLU A 44 -0.93 18.98 18.16
CA GLU A 44 -1.40 20.34 18.50
C GLU A 44 -2.83 20.60 17.98
N GLY A 45 -3.16 20.13 16.77
CA GLY A 45 -4.51 20.23 16.22
C GLY A 45 -5.56 19.46 17.03
N ARG A 46 -5.23 18.27 17.55
CA ARG A 46 -6.13 17.51 18.45
C ARG A 46 -6.29 18.19 19.81
N ALA A 47 -5.23 18.78 20.36
CA ALA A 47 -5.32 19.54 21.61
C ALA A 47 -6.20 20.80 21.44
N ALA A 48 -6.06 21.52 20.32
CA ALA A 48 -6.86 22.70 20.03
C ALA A 48 -8.35 22.39 19.83
N THR A 49 -8.67 21.30 19.10
CA THR A 49 -10.06 20.87 18.88
C THR A 49 -10.73 20.37 20.17
N SER A 50 -9.99 19.63 21.01
CA SER A 50 -10.42 19.22 22.35
C SER A 50 -10.78 20.42 23.23
N ARG A 51 -9.89 21.42 23.34
CA ARG A 51 -10.15 22.66 24.10
C ARG A 51 -11.38 23.40 23.59
N ARG A 52 -11.59 23.45 22.26
CA ARG A 52 -12.77 24.10 21.66
C ARG A 52 -14.08 23.37 21.98
N GLN A 53 -14.07 22.03 21.99
CA GLN A 53 -15.23 21.24 22.41
C GLN A 53 -15.54 21.41 23.90
N GLU A 54 -14.51 21.43 24.75
CA GLU A 54 -14.69 21.65 26.20
C GLU A 54 -15.23 23.05 26.51
N ALA A 55 -14.74 24.08 25.81
CA ALA A 55 -15.26 25.44 25.91
C ALA A 55 -16.74 25.52 25.50
N ARG A 56 -17.14 24.83 24.41
CA ARG A 56 -18.54 24.73 24.00
C ARG A 56 -19.40 24.05 25.07
N ARG A 57 -18.95 22.94 25.65
CA ARG A 57 -19.66 22.24 26.74
C ARG A 57 -19.83 23.11 27.99
N LYS A 58 -18.80 23.87 28.36
CA LYS A 58 -18.86 24.80 29.50
C LYS A 58 -19.84 25.96 29.23
N SER A 59 -19.84 26.49 28.01
CA SER A 59 -20.78 27.54 27.57
C SER A 59 -22.24 27.07 27.56
N THR A 60 -22.53 25.87 27.04
CA THR A 60 -23.90 25.34 27.04
C THR A 60 -24.39 25.05 28.46
N ARG A 61 -23.51 24.55 29.35
CA ARG A 61 -23.86 24.30 30.75
C ARG A 61 -24.16 25.59 31.52
N SER A 62 -23.42 26.67 31.25
CA SER A 62 -23.67 27.97 31.89
C SER A 62 -24.94 28.63 31.37
N GLN A 63 -25.23 28.52 30.06
CA GLN A 63 -26.52 28.95 29.49
C GLN A 63 -27.70 28.19 30.09
N ALA A 64 -27.60 26.87 30.22
CA ALA A 64 -28.65 26.05 30.83
C ALA A 64 -28.92 26.47 32.28
N ARG A 65 -27.87 26.71 33.09
CA ARG A 65 -28.03 27.21 34.47
C ARG A 65 -28.72 28.57 34.53
N ARG A 66 -28.31 29.54 33.70
CA ARG A 66 -28.96 30.86 33.64
C ARG A 66 -30.43 30.77 33.23
N ALA A 67 -30.78 29.86 32.32
CA ALA A 67 -32.16 29.63 31.93
C ALA A 67 -33.00 29.05 33.08
N SER A 68 -32.43 28.13 33.88
CA SER A 68 -33.07 27.59 35.09
C SER A 68 -33.28 28.67 36.15
N ASP A 69 -32.25 29.45 36.46
CA ASP A 69 -32.32 30.51 37.47
C ASP A 69 -33.34 31.58 37.07
N ARG A 70 -33.41 31.93 35.76
CA ARG A 70 -34.41 32.86 35.23
C ARG A 70 -35.83 32.30 35.33
N ARG A 71 -36.04 30.99 35.17
CA ARG A 71 -37.36 30.35 35.38
C ARG A 71 -37.78 30.38 36.84
N VAL A 72 -36.84 30.16 37.78
CA VAL A 72 -37.12 30.24 39.22
C VAL A 72 -37.46 31.67 39.63
N ALA A 73 -36.73 32.68 39.13
CA ALA A 73 -37.02 34.08 39.41
C ALA A 73 -38.34 34.57 38.79
N ALA A 74 -38.72 34.05 37.61
CA ALA A 74 -39.94 34.45 36.92
C ALA A 74 -41.23 33.83 37.49
N ASN A 75 -41.13 32.80 38.34
CA ASN A 75 -42.31 32.16 38.92
C ASN A 75 -42.10 31.77 40.40
N PRO A 76 -42.01 32.76 41.31
CA PRO A 76 -41.79 32.52 42.74
C PRO A 76 -42.96 31.82 43.46
N GLY A 77 -44.09 31.53 42.78
CA GLY A 77 -45.29 30.93 43.36
C GLY A 77 -45.49 29.42 43.12
N ALA A 78 -44.62 28.75 42.34
CA ALA A 78 -44.86 27.37 41.91
C ALA A 78 -44.21 26.26 42.76
N SER A 79 -43.56 26.60 43.88
CA SER A 79 -42.90 25.64 44.77
C SER A 79 -43.81 25.20 45.92
N LYS A 80 -44.92 24.55 45.61
CA LYS A 80 -45.62 23.68 46.55
C LYS A 80 -46.32 22.57 45.78
N THR A 81 -46.23 21.35 46.32
CA THR A 81 -46.80 20.09 45.82
C THR A 81 -46.21 19.54 44.52
N VAL A 82 -45.24 18.62 44.63
CA VAL A 82 -45.41 17.29 44.02
C VAL A 82 -44.77 16.24 44.94
N ALA A 83 -45.61 15.28 45.30
CA ALA A 83 -45.29 14.12 46.11
C ALA A 83 -44.33 13.16 45.39
N SER A 84 -43.48 12.55 46.21
CA SER A 84 -42.72 11.34 45.91
C SER A 84 -43.61 10.31 45.19
N SER A 85 -43.33 10.07 43.91
CA SER A 85 -43.86 8.94 43.16
C SER A 85 -42.68 8.24 42.49
N ALA A 86 -42.44 7.00 42.93
CA ALA A 86 -41.36 6.13 42.51
C ALA A 86 -41.37 5.90 40.99
N PRO A 87 -40.20 5.72 40.35
CA PRO A 87 -40.13 5.38 38.94
C PRO A 87 -40.56 3.93 38.73
N VAL A 88 -41.77 3.74 38.21
CA VAL A 88 -42.21 2.47 37.63
C VAL A 88 -41.42 2.23 36.34
N SER A 89 -40.56 1.22 36.36
CA SER A 89 -39.90 0.64 35.20
C SER A 89 -40.95 0.21 34.17
N ARG A 90 -41.19 1.05 33.17
CA ARG A 90 -42.02 0.71 32.02
C ARG A 90 -41.14 0.08 30.95
N HIS A 91 -41.15 -1.25 30.92
CA HIS A 91 -40.79 -2.04 29.75
C HIS A 91 -41.53 -1.48 28.52
N GLN A 92 -40.80 -0.99 27.53
CA GLN A 92 -41.30 -0.88 26.17
C GLN A 92 -40.62 -1.95 25.33
N ALA A 93 -41.29 -3.10 25.31
CA ALA A 93 -41.20 -4.04 24.21
C ALA A 93 -41.92 -3.46 22.99
N THR A 94 -41.41 -3.86 21.82
CA THR A 94 -42.09 -3.95 20.51
C THR A 94 -42.75 -2.68 19.94
N ARG A 95 -42.07 -2.09 18.94
CA ARG A 95 -42.74 -1.67 17.71
C ARG A 95 -41.80 -1.79 16.52
N GLU A 96 -41.73 -3.01 16.03
CA GLU A 96 -41.63 -3.34 14.62
C GLU A 96 -42.59 -2.41 13.85
N THR A 97 -42.01 -1.39 13.22
CA THR A 97 -42.73 -0.50 12.31
C THR A 97 -41.95 -0.56 11.01
N ALA A 98 -42.38 -1.46 10.13
CA ALA A 98 -41.98 -1.47 8.73
C ALA A 98 -42.30 -0.08 8.14
N PRO A 99 -41.32 0.63 7.55
CA PRO A 99 -41.64 1.79 6.76
C PRO A 99 -42.30 1.34 5.46
N ALA A 100 -43.54 1.79 5.32
CA ALA A 100 -44.37 1.78 4.14
C ALA A 100 -43.60 1.92 2.83
N GLU A 101 -43.90 0.99 1.94
CA GLU A 101 -43.80 1.06 0.49
C GLU A 101 -44.34 2.40 -0.03
N VAL A 102 -43.44 3.37 -0.23
CA VAL A 102 -43.73 4.55 -1.02
C VAL A 102 -43.58 4.13 -2.49
N VAL A 103 -44.73 3.86 -3.11
CA VAL A 103 -44.92 3.75 -4.55
C VAL A 103 -44.48 5.07 -5.19
N ALA A 104 -43.18 5.16 -5.49
CA ALA A 104 -42.62 6.20 -6.33
C ALA A 104 -42.89 5.84 -7.79
N ARG A 105 -44.01 6.39 -8.27
CA ARG A 105 -44.38 6.66 -9.66
C ARG A 105 -43.16 6.71 -10.59
N ALA A 106 -43.05 5.70 -11.44
CA ALA A 106 -42.10 5.66 -12.55
C ALA A 106 -42.35 6.86 -13.49
N PRO A 107 -41.32 7.62 -13.89
CA PRO A 107 -41.40 8.38 -15.12
C PRO A 107 -41.40 7.38 -16.27
N GLU A 108 -42.54 7.34 -16.95
CA GLU A 108 -42.77 6.77 -18.26
C GLU A 108 -41.67 7.27 -19.21
N ARG A 109 -40.61 6.47 -19.33
CA ARG A 109 -39.49 6.74 -20.22
C ARG A 109 -39.87 6.18 -21.56
N GLU A 110 -40.02 7.11 -22.51
CA GLU A 110 -40.25 6.90 -23.93
C GLU A 110 -39.66 5.60 -24.47
N ALA A 111 -40.50 4.91 -25.23
CA ALA A 111 -40.17 3.72 -25.98
C ALA A 111 -38.83 3.87 -26.73
N PRO A 112 -37.91 2.90 -26.62
CA PRO A 112 -36.77 2.88 -27.53
C PRO A 112 -37.31 2.70 -28.94
N ALA A 113 -37.00 3.69 -29.78
CA ALA A 113 -37.05 3.55 -31.22
C ALA A 113 -36.42 2.20 -31.61
N LYS A 114 -37.09 1.50 -32.53
CA LYS A 114 -36.59 0.33 -33.25
C LYS A 114 -35.22 0.68 -33.86
N VAL A 115 -34.15 0.39 -33.13
CA VAL A 115 -32.80 0.38 -33.68
C VAL A 115 -32.65 -0.95 -34.39
N SER A 116 -32.57 -0.83 -35.70
CA SER A 116 -32.26 -1.84 -36.68
C SER A 116 -31.30 -2.90 -36.17
N GLU A 117 -31.77 -4.14 -36.27
CA GLU A 117 -31.04 -5.39 -36.38
C GLU A 117 -29.63 -5.18 -36.96
N PRO A 118 -28.54 -5.31 -36.17
CA PRO A 118 -27.21 -5.39 -36.73
C PRO A 118 -27.12 -6.71 -37.51
N ALA A 119 -26.82 -6.57 -38.81
CA ALA A 119 -26.56 -7.65 -39.72
C ALA A 119 -25.68 -8.73 -39.08
N LYS A 120 -26.12 -9.99 -39.21
CA LYS A 120 -25.29 -11.19 -39.00
C LYS A 120 -23.88 -10.94 -39.55
N PRO A 121 -22.81 -10.92 -38.73
CA PRO A 121 -21.48 -11.07 -39.28
C PRO A 121 -21.43 -12.46 -39.92
N ALA A 122 -21.13 -12.46 -41.22
CA ALA A 122 -20.85 -13.66 -41.97
C ALA A 122 -19.83 -14.51 -41.19
N VAL A 123 -20.20 -15.77 -41.00
CA VAL A 123 -19.31 -16.82 -40.54
C VAL A 123 -18.23 -16.98 -41.60
N VAL A 124 -17.15 -16.21 -41.48
CA VAL A 124 -15.91 -16.48 -42.19
C VAL A 124 -15.26 -17.64 -41.45
N ALA A 125 -15.20 -18.77 -42.13
CA ALA A 125 -14.62 -20.01 -41.67
C ALA A 125 -13.24 -19.77 -41.02
N ALA A 126 -13.12 -20.16 -39.76
CA ALA A 126 -11.84 -20.29 -39.09
C ALA A 126 -10.97 -21.30 -39.87
N PRO A 127 -9.72 -20.96 -40.24
CA PRO A 127 -8.76 -21.98 -40.61
C PRO A 127 -8.44 -22.78 -39.34
N ALA A 128 -8.78 -24.07 -39.37
CA ALA A 128 -8.28 -25.06 -38.45
C ALA A 128 -6.75 -25.11 -38.56
N VAL A 129 -6.06 -24.41 -37.66
CA VAL A 129 -4.60 -24.54 -37.51
C VAL A 129 -4.34 -25.56 -36.43
N ALA A 130 -3.72 -26.65 -36.87
CA ALA A 130 -3.42 -27.84 -36.12
C ALA A 130 -2.71 -27.55 -34.79
N ALA A 131 -3.07 -28.36 -33.80
CA ALA A 131 -2.30 -28.55 -32.58
C ALA A 131 -0.88 -29.03 -32.91
N SER A 132 0.09 -28.12 -32.89
CA SER A 132 1.50 -28.48 -32.72
C SER A 132 1.78 -28.65 -31.24
N ALA A 133 1.59 -29.88 -30.77
CA ALA A 133 2.26 -30.39 -29.59
C ALA A 133 3.75 -30.46 -29.89
N SER A 134 4.52 -29.51 -29.36
CA SER A 134 5.98 -29.62 -29.28
C SER A 134 6.36 -29.73 -27.82
N SER A 135 6.46 -30.98 -27.36
CA SER A 135 7.32 -31.34 -26.24
C SER A 135 8.77 -31.08 -26.62
N PRO A 136 9.55 -30.30 -25.85
CA PRO A 136 10.98 -30.50 -25.78
C PRO A 136 11.27 -31.52 -24.66
N ALA A 137 11.77 -32.66 -25.10
CA ALA A 137 12.34 -33.70 -24.26
C ALA A 137 13.58 -33.18 -23.49
N SER A 138 13.77 -33.79 -22.33
CA SER A 138 15.01 -34.11 -21.63
C SER A 138 16.32 -33.49 -22.11
N GLY A 139 17.06 -32.92 -21.15
CA GLY A 139 18.52 -33.04 -21.14
C GLY A 139 19.27 -31.79 -20.69
N ALA A 140 19.35 -31.56 -19.39
CA ALA A 140 20.43 -30.77 -18.81
C ALA A 140 20.65 -31.17 -17.34
N THR A 141 21.35 -32.29 -17.15
CA THR A 141 22.10 -32.55 -15.92
C THR A 141 23.22 -31.51 -15.84
N VAL A 142 23.00 -30.42 -15.10
CA VAL A 142 24.09 -29.52 -14.71
C VAL A 142 24.58 -29.96 -13.34
N ALA A 143 25.84 -30.35 -13.34
CA ALA A 143 26.64 -30.81 -12.23
C ALA A 143 26.43 -29.95 -10.96
N ALA A 144 26.23 -30.66 -9.85
CA ALA A 144 26.49 -30.16 -8.52
C ALA A 144 27.97 -29.76 -8.42
N ALA A 145 28.23 -28.45 -8.43
CA ALA A 145 29.48 -27.89 -7.95
C ALA A 145 29.19 -27.33 -6.56
N GLU A 146 29.56 -28.08 -5.53
CA GLU A 146 29.63 -27.60 -4.15
C GLU A 146 30.72 -26.52 -4.05
N PRO A 147 30.42 -25.27 -3.66
CA PRO A 147 31.45 -24.38 -3.19
C PRO A 147 31.74 -24.73 -1.73
N ALA A 148 32.88 -25.40 -1.51
CA ALA A 148 33.51 -25.49 -0.19
C ALA A 148 33.83 -24.07 0.32
N VAL A 149 32.98 -23.56 1.19
CA VAL A 149 33.23 -22.31 1.93
C VAL A 149 34.14 -22.62 3.09
N THR A 150 35.44 -22.41 2.90
CA THR A 150 36.43 -22.39 3.97
C THR A 150 36.20 -21.13 4.81
N ALA A 151 35.33 -21.23 5.82
CA ALA A 151 35.14 -20.19 6.82
C ALA A 151 36.39 -20.09 7.70
N LYS A 152 37.25 -19.09 7.43
CA LYS A 152 38.25 -18.61 8.38
C LYS A 152 37.51 -17.89 9.51
N ALA A 153 37.40 -18.57 10.64
CA ALA A 153 36.97 -17.99 11.90
C ALA A 153 38.09 -17.07 12.43
N ASP A 154 37.81 -15.78 12.51
CA ASP A 154 38.58 -14.86 13.35
C ASP A 154 37.98 -14.87 14.77
N PRO A 155 38.77 -15.16 15.82
CA PRO A 155 38.33 -15.08 17.20
C PRO A 155 38.50 -13.64 17.71
N GLN A 156 37.44 -12.83 17.67
CA GLN A 156 37.41 -11.61 18.47
C GLN A 156 36.86 -11.91 19.86
N ALA A 157 37.79 -12.26 20.74
CA ALA A 157 37.67 -12.12 22.17
C ALA A 157 37.42 -10.64 22.51
N GLY A 158 36.32 -10.38 23.21
CA GLY A 158 35.88 -9.04 23.59
C GLY A 158 34.88 -9.09 24.72
N ASP A 159 35.27 -9.81 25.78
CA ASP A 159 34.59 -9.89 27.07
C ASP A 159 34.37 -8.49 27.66
N LYS A 160 33.11 -8.18 27.98
CA LYS A 160 32.69 -7.40 29.16
C LYS A 160 31.17 -7.49 29.31
N SER A 161 30.75 -8.71 29.65
CA SER A 161 29.40 -8.99 30.14
C SER A 161 29.25 -8.38 31.54
N THR A 162 28.48 -7.30 31.65
CA THR A 162 28.02 -6.78 32.94
C THR A 162 26.68 -7.45 33.24
N SER A 163 26.74 -8.52 34.03
CA SER A 163 25.60 -9.25 34.58
C SER A 163 24.89 -8.39 35.63
N GLY A 164 23.96 -7.56 35.17
CA GLY A 164 22.98 -6.91 36.05
C GLY A 164 21.93 -7.93 36.53
N PRO A 165 21.57 -7.95 37.83
CA PRO A 165 20.62 -8.91 38.39
C PRO A 165 19.25 -8.79 37.72
N ALA A 166 18.78 -9.92 37.19
CA ALA A 166 17.51 -10.07 36.50
C ALA A 166 16.35 -9.85 37.49
N GLU A 167 15.76 -8.66 37.46
CA GLU A 167 14.45 -8.44 38.07
C GLU A 167 13.39 -9.28 37.33
N PRO A 168 12.52 -10.01 38.05
CA PRO A 168 11.43 -10.77 37.46
C PRO A 168 10.39 -9.82 36.86
N ARG A 169 10.56 -9.48 35.58
CA ARG A 169 9.58 -8.71 34.81
C ARG A 169 8.31 -9.53 34.66
N SER A 170 7.28 -9.07 35.37
CA SER A 170 5.88 -9.47 35.35
C SER A 170 5.39 -9.98 33.99
N ALA A 171 4.95 -11.23 33.94
CA ALA A 171 4.38 -11.91 32.78
C ALA A 171 2.98 -11.38 32.36
N ALA A 172 2.40 -10.44 33.09
CA ALA A 172 1.05 -9.93 32.83
C ALA A 172 0.96 -8.90 31.67
N ALA A 173 2.09 -8.40 31.15
CA ALA A 173 2.10 -7.37 30.10
C ALA A 173 2.09 -7.93 28.65
N ALA A 174 2.25 -9.24 28.46
CA ALA A 174 2.37 -9.84 27.12
C ALA A 174 1.03 -10.06 26.42
N THR A 175 -0.06 -10.27 27.16
CA THR A 175 -1.38 -10.59 26.59
C THR A 175 -2.10 -9.38 25.99
N ALA A 176 -1.88 -8.17 26.52
CA ALA A 176 -2.54 -6.95 26.01
C ALA A 176 -2.03 -6.48 24.63
N LYS A 177 -0.84 -6.93 24.18
CA LYS A 177 -0.31 -6.54 22.86
C LYS A 177 -0.97 -7.28 21.70
N VAL A 178 -1.38 -8.53 21.90
CA VAL A 178 -1.90 -9.38 20.82
C VAL A 178 -3.28 -8.91 20.34
N GLU A 179 -4.10 -8.36 21.23
CA GLU A 179 -5.47 -7.95 20.89
C GLU A 179 -5.54 -6.65 20.08
N VAL A 180 -4.62 -5.70 20.33
CA VAL A 180 -4.52 -4.44 19.58
C VAL A 180 -4.08 -4.69 18.13
N ASP A 181 -3.23 -5.69 17.91
CA ASP A 181 -2.71 -6.03 16.58
C ASP A 181 -3.81 -6.61 15.67
N GLU A 182 -4.78 -7.34 16.21
CA GLU A 182 -5.83 -7.96 15.39
C GLU A 182 -6.85 -6.93 14.88
N ALA A 183 -7.26 -5.98 15.72
CA ALA A 183 -8.13 -4.88 15.28
C ALA A 183 -7.46 -4.01 14.20
N ALA A 184 -6.14 -3.76 14.33
CA ALA A 184 -5.37 -3.04 13.32
C ALA A 184 -5.33 -3.81 11.99
N ARG A 185 -5.11 -5.14 12.02
CA ARG A 185 -5.16 -6.00 10.83
C ARG A 185 -6.51 -5.99 10.15
N GLU A 186 -7.61 -6.07 10.91
CA GLU A 186 -8.97 -6.02 10.34
C GLU A 186 -9.21 -4.68 9.63
N THR A 187 -8.82 -3.56 10.26
CA THR A 187 -8.94 -2.25 9.62
C THR A 187 -8.09 -2.14 8.36
N ALA A 188 -6.88 -2.68 8.36
CA ALA A 188 -6.01 -2.70 7.19
C ALA A 188 -6.60 -3.52 6.04
N ARG A 189 -7.20 -4.69 6.32
CA ARG A 189 -7.92 -5.50 5.31
C ARG A 189 -9.03 -4.70 4.64
N LYS A 190 -9.86 -4.00 5.42
CA LYS A 190 -10.92 -3.12 4.87
C LYS A 190 -10.35 -2.00 4.00
N GLN A 191 -9.24 -1.37 4.39
CA GLN A 191 -8.58 -0.35 3.58
C GLN A 191 -8.04 -0.92 2.27
N ILE A 192 -7.49 -2.14 2.28
CA ILE A 192 -7.02 -2.84 1.07
C ILE A 192 -8.19 -3.11 0.12
N ASP A 193 -9.30 -3.64 0.62
CA ASP A 193 -10.50 -3.93 -0.18
C ASP A 193 -11.08 -2.65 -0.81
N ASP A 194 -11.18 -1.58 -0.02
CA ASP A 194 -11.59 -0.25 -0.49
C ASP A 194 -10.63 0.28 -1.57
N GLY A 195 -9.32 0.11 -1.36
CA GLY A 195 -8.27 0.49 -2.30
C GLY A 195 -8.44 -0.22 -3.65
N TYR A 196 -8.63 -1.53 -3.65
CA TYR A 196 -8.88 -2.31 -4.87
C TYR A 196 -10.20 -1.96 -5.54
N ARG A 197 -11.25 -1.62 -4.78
CA ARG A 197 -12.51 -1.14 -5.33
C ARG A 197 -12.33 0.20 -6.05
N LEU A 198 -11.58 1.14 -5.44
CA LEU A 198 -11.27 2.43 -6.05
C LEU A 198 -10.37 2.29 -7.28
N LEU A 199 -9.40 1.38 -7.23
CA LEU A 199 -8.50 1.11 -8.34
C LEU A 199 -9.29 0.58 -9.55
N ARG A 200 -10.18 -0.39 -9.35
CA ARG A 200 -11.08 -0.92 -10.40
C ARG A 200 -12.03 0.13 -10.99
N ALA A 201 -12.41 1.13 -10.19
CA ALA A 201 -13.22 2.26 -10.63
C ALA A 201 -12.40 3.39 -11.29
N GLY A 202 -11.07 3.21 -11.48
CA GLY A 202 -10.17 4.20 -12.07
C GLY A 202 -9.74 5.33 -11.13
N PHE A 203 -10.16 5.32 -9.86
CA PHE A 203 -9.78 6.35 -8.86
C PHE A 203 -8.41 6.08 -8.23
N VAL A 204 -7.35 6.09 -9.05
CA VAL A 204 -5.99 5.65 -8.65
C VAL A 204 -5.42 6.46 -7.48
N LYS A 205 -5.58 7.79 -7.47
CA LYS A 205 -5.05 8.64 -6.39
C LYS A 205 -5.64 8.26 -5.03
N LYS A 206 -6.96 8.08 -4.96
CA LYS A 206 -7.65 7.66 -3.73
C LYS A 206 -7.29 6.22 -3.34
N ALA A 207 -7.09 5.33 -4.31
CA ALA A 207 -6.64 3.97 -4.05
C ALA A 207 -5.26 3.96 -3.38
N ARG A 208 -4.31 4.77 -3.87
CA ARG A 208 -2.97 4.92 -3.27
C ARG A 208 -3.03 5.34 -1.81
N GLU A 209 -3.83 6.36 -1.48
CA GLU A 209 -4.03 6.80 -0.08
C GLU A 209 -4.59 5.68 0.81
N ARG A 210 -5.43 4.79 0.28
CA ARG A 210 -5.99 3.66 1.03
C ARG A 210 -4.94 2.59 1.29
N PHE A 211 -4.15 2.22 0.27
CA PHE A 211 -3.07 1.27 0.43
C PHE A 211 -2.00 1.79 1.40
N GLU A 212 -1.64 3.06 1.32
CA GLU A 212 -0.69 3.69 2.23
C GLU A 212 -1.15 3.59 3.71
N ARG A 213 -2.42 3.87 3.99
CA ARG A 213 -2.99 3.69 5.34
C ARG A 213 -3.00 2.23 5.79
N ALA A 214 -3.18 1.30 4.87
CA ALA A 214 -3.20 -0.13 5.17
C ALA A 214 -1.82 -0.72 5.49
N MET A 215 -0.73 -0.06 5.06
CA MET A 215 0.64 -0.53 5.27
C MET A 215 0.99 -0.76 6.75
N ALA A 216 0.35 -0.04 7.67
CA ALA A 216 0.60 -0.19 9.10
C ALA A 216 0.07 -1.51 9.70
N GLY A 217 -0.98 -2.11 9.12
CA GLY A 217 -1.61 -3.32 9.65
C GLY A 217 -1.48 -4.55 8.75
N ASN A 218 -1.27 -4.38 7.45
CA ASN A 218 -1.00 -5.47 6.52
C ASN A 218 -0.09 -4.98 5.37
N ALA A 219 1.22 -4.95 5.65
CA ALA A 219 2.20 -4.37 4.74
C ALA A 219 2.37 -5.16 3.43
N ALA A 220 2.16 -6.48 3.43
CA ALA A 220 2.41 -7.33 2.26
C ALA A 220 1.40 -7.03 1.14
N ASP A 221 0.11 -7.15 1.46
CA ASP A 221 -0.98 -6.96 0.50
C ASP A 221 -1.16 -5.48 0.12
N ALA A 222 -0.93 -4.57 1.07
CA ALA A 222 -0.94 -3.14 0.79
C ALA A 222 0.20 -2.73 -0.18
N SER A 223 1.40 -3.28 -0.01
CA SER A 223 2.52 -3.06 -0.93
C SER A 223 2.19 -3.56 -2.34
N LEU A 224 1.57 -4.74 -2.46
CA LEU A 224 1.11 -5.28 -3.74
C LEU A 224 0.10 -4.34 -4.42
N GLY A 225 -0.94 -3.93 -3.69
CA GLY A 225 -1.98 -3.02 -4.21
C GLY A 225 -1.41 -1.68 -4.64
N GLN A 226 -0.48 -1.12 -3.87
CA GLN A 226 0.20 0.13 -4.21
C GLN A 226 1.10 -0.02 -5.44
N GLY A 227 1.81 -1.14 -5.58
CA GLY A 227 2.59 -1.46 -6.78
C GLY A 227 1.72 -1.50 -8.05
N ARG A 228 0.58 -2.20 -8.00
CA ARG A 228 -0.41 -2.27 -9.11
C ARG A 228 -0.94 -0.89 -9.51
N SER A 229 -1.09 0.02 -8.55
CA SER A 229 -1.54 1.39 -8.81
C SER A 229 -0.53 2.28 -9.52
N MET A 230 0.73 1.84 -9.65
CA MET A 230 1.83 2.56 -10.31
C MET A 230 2.31 1.85 -11.57
N ASP A 231 1.96 0.57 -11.74
CA ASP A 231 2.36 -0.28 -12.85
C ASP A 231 1.75 0.21 -14.19
N PRO A 232 2.57 0.59 -15.19
CA PRO A 232 2.08 1.08 -16.47
C PRO A 232 1.24 0.04 -17.23
N SER A 233 1.55 -1.25 -17.09
CA SER A 233 0.81 -2.32 -17.78
C SER A 233 -0.57 -2.52 -17.16
N TYR A 234 -0.67 -2.41 -15.82
CA TYR A 234 -1.94 -2.50 -15.11
C TYR A 234 -2.81 -1.24 -15.35
N LEU A 235 -2.21 -0.05 -15.30
CA LEU A 235 -2.96 1.19 -15.48
C LEU A 235 -3.54 1.33 -16.90
N LYS A 236 -2.91 0.75 -17.93
CA LYS A 236 -3.46 0.69 -19.29
C LYS A 236 -4.83 0.01 -19.38
N THR A 237 -5.17 -0.90 -18.45
CA THR A 237 -6.44 -1.66 -18.50
C THR A 237 -7.53 -1.07 -17.59
N VAL A 238 -7.16 -0.30 -16.56
CA VAL A 238 -8.09 0.11 -15.50
C VAL A 238 -8.20 1.61 -15.30
N ALA A 239 -7.20 2.41 -15.70
CA ALA A 239 -7.08 3.80 -15.26
C ALA A 239 -7.44 4.84 -16.34
N PHE A 240 -7.84 6.01 -15.85
CA PHE A 240 -8.01 7.22 -16.65
C PHE A 240 -6.64 7.78 -17.09
N PRO A 241 -6.57 8.48 -18.23
CA PRO A 241 -5.32 8.96 -18.83
C PRO A 241 -4.52 9.97 -17.97
N ASP A 242 -5.12 10.55 -16.94
CA ASP A 242 -4.51 11.63 -16.13
C ASP A 242 -3.52 11.13 -15.05
N VAL A 243 -3.29 9.82 -14.94
CA VAL A 243 -2.41 9.24 -13.93
C VAL A 243 -1.07 8.89 -14.53
N ILE A 244 0.00 9.50 -14.01
CA ILE A 244 1.37 9.21 -14.42
C ILE A 244 1.79 7.85 -13.83
N PRO A 245 2.12 6.84 -14.67
CA PRO A 245 2.67 5.57 -14.21
C PRO A 245 4.12 5.74 -13.75
N ASP A 246 4.56 4.91 -12.80
CA ASP A 246 5.94 4.88 -12.30
C ASP A 246 6.37 3.41 -12.14
N ALA A 247 7.01 2.88 -13.19
CA ALA A 247 7.44 1.49 -13.25
C ALA A 247 8.52 1.17 -12.20
N ASP A 248 9.41 2.12 -11.91
CA ASP A 248 10.49 1.91 -10.96
C ASP A 248 9.97 1.83 -9.51
N GLN A 249 9.00 2.67 -9.14
CA GLN A 249 8.32 2.55 -7.86
C GLN A 249 7.51 1.25 -7.76
N ALA A 250 6.76 0.88 -8.81
CA ALA A 250 6.02 -0.38 -8.83
C ALA A 250 6.94 -1.58 -8.58
N ARG A 251 8.11 -1.62 -9.25
CA ARG A 251 9.13 -2.66 -9.06
C ARG A 251 9.63 -2.74 -7.62
N ARG A 252 9.90 -1.60 -6.97
CA ARG A 252 10.33 -1.57 -5.55
C ARG A 252 9.24 -2.12 -4.62
N LEU A 253 7.98 -1.76 -4.85
CA LEU A 253 6.85 -2.20 -4.05
C LEU A 253 6.56 -3.69 -4.21
N TYR A 254 6.66 -4.24 -5.42
CA TYR A 254 6.53 -5.68 -5.64
C TYR A 254 7.63 -6.46 -4.93
N ARG A 255 8.89 -6.02 -5.01
CA ARG A 255 10.00 -6.64 -4.24
C ARG A 255 9.74 -6.60 -2.74
N ARG A 256 9.23 -5.48 -2.21
CA ARG A 256 8.82 -5.37 -0.81
C ARG A 256 7.70 -6.37 -0.46
N ALA A 257 6.68 -6.48 -1.30
CA ALA A 257 5.58 -7.43 -1.09
C ALA A 257 6.07 -8.89 -1.06
N ILE A 258 7.01 -9.25 -1.94
CA ILE A 258 7.66 -10.58 -1.97
C ILE A 258 8.41 -10.84 -0.65
N LEU A 259 9.20 -9.88 -0.18
CA LEU A 259 9.93 -10.00 1.10
C LEU A 259 8.99 -10.16 2.30
N LEU A 260 7.77 -9.63 2.20
CA LEU A 260 6.73 -9.75 3.21
C LEU A 260 5.86 -11.01 3.04
N GLY A 261 6.18 -11.87 2.08
CA GLY A 261 5.53 -13.17 1.89
C GLY A 261 4.33 -13.18 0.93
N ASN A 262 4.13 -12.14 0.12
CA ASN A 262 3.09 -12.17 -0.91
C ASN A 262 3.65 -12.76 -2.23
N ASP A 263 3.20 -13.96 -2.59
CA ASP A 263 3.67 -14.68 -3.78
C ASP A 263 3.12 -14.14 -5.11
N GLU A 264 1.92 -13.54 -5.10
CA GLU A 264 1.34 -12.94 -6.32
C GLU A 264 2.24 -11.82 -6.87
N ALA A 265 2.93 -11.10 -5.99
CA ALA A 265 3.85 -10.03 -6.35
C ALA A 265 5.00 -10.49 -7.26
N LYS A 266 5.39 -11.78 -7.24
CA LYS A 266 6.42 -12.34 -8.15
C LYS A 266 5.94 -12.31 -9.59
N ALA A 267 4.70 -12.77 -9.83
CA ALA A 267 4.12 -12.81 -11.18
C ALA A 267 3.90 -11.41 -11.75
N ASP A 268 3.48 -10.46 -10.91
CA ASP A 268 3.30 -9.06 -11.33
C ASP A 268 4.65 -8.37 -11.58
N LEU A 269 5.69 -8.67 -10.79
CA LEU A 269 7.05 -8.20 -11.02
C LEU A 269 7.63 -8.70 -12.36
N ASP A 270 7.50 -10.01 -12.65
CA ASP A 270 7.99 -10.59 -13.90
C ASP A 270 7.28 -9.97 -15.12
N ARG A 271 5.97 -9.70 -15.01
CA ARG A 271 5.20 -9.02 -16.05
C ARG A 271 5.70 -7.60 -16.27
N LEU A 272 5.94 -6.86 -15.19
CA LEU A 272 6.46 -5.50 -15.23
C LEU A 272 7.85 -5.45 -15.87
N GLU A 273 8.77 -6.35 -15.48
CA GLU A 273 10.13 -6.37 -16.04
C GLU A 273 10.13 -6.70 -17.54
N LYS A 274 9.27 -7.63 -18.00
CA LYS A 274 9.07 -7.89 -19.44
C LYS A 274 8.51 -6.66 -20.18
N ALA A 275 7.53 -5.97 -19.59
CA ALA A 275 6.96 -4.77 -20.18
C ALA A 275 7.98 -3.61 -20.24
N MET A 276 8.82 -3.45 -19.23
CA MET A 276 9.92 -2.49 -19.23
C MET A 276 10.98 -2.83 -20.27
N ALA A 277 11.35 -4.10 -20.42
CA ALA A 277 12.30 -4.54 -21.45
C ALA A 277 11.75 -4.29 -22.88
N ALA A 278 10.45 -4.48 -23.08
CA ALA A 278 9.79 -4.19 -24.36
C ALA A 278 9.61 -2.67 -24.62
N ALA A 279 9.48 -1.86 -23.56
CA ALA A 279 9.32 -0.41 -23.66
C ALA A 279 10.66 0.34 -23.72
N ALA A 280 11.75 -0.27 -23.27
CA ALA A 280 13.08 0.27 -23.44
C ALA A 280 13.28 0.52 -24.94
N PRO A 281 13.55 1.77 -25.36
CA PRO A 281 13.80 2.05 -26.76
C PRO A 281 14.90 1.10 -27.17
N THR A 282 14.61 0.24 -28.14
CA THR A 282 15.65 -0.57 -28.76
C THR A 282 16.63 0.45 -29.27
N ILE A 283 17.72 0.66 -28.54
CA ILE A 283 18.87 1.40 -29.02
C ILE A 283 19.34 0.49 -30.13
N LEU A 284 18.79 0.73 -31.33
CA LEU A 284 19.24 0.08 -32.54
C LEU A 284 20.75 0.26 -32.47
N PRO A 285 21.53 -0.82 -32.42
CA PRO A 285 22.97 -0.70 -32.33
C PRO A 285 23.34 0.23 -33.47
N SER A 286 23.82 1.43 -33.12
CA SER A 286 24.21 2.44 -34.10
C SER A 286 25.01 1.69 -35.14
N ALA A 287 24.51 1.69 -36.37
CA ALA A 287 25.11 0.92 -37.45
C ALA A 287 26.62 1.15 -37.38
N PRO A 288 27.45 0.10 -37.33
CA PRO A 288 28.89 0.29 -37.20
C PRO A 288 29.29 1.26 -38.32
N ASP A 289 29.86 2.41 -37.94
CA ASP A 289 30.26 3.47 -38.86
C ASP A 289 31.19 2.86 -39.92
N GLY A 290 30.59 2.45 -41.03
CA GLY A 290 31.21 1.69 -42.11
C GLY A 290 32.03 2.57 -43.06
N ASP A 291 32.38 3.77 -42.64
CA ASP A 291 33.14 4.74 -43.44
C ASP A 291 34.52 5.00 -42.80
N THR A 292 35.31 3.94 -42.66
CA THR A 292 36.77 4.13 -42.77
C THR A 292 37.14 3.84 -44.21
N PRO A 293 37.24 4.85 -45.10
CA PRO A 293 37.70 4.64 -46.46
C PRO A 293 39.09 4.02 -46.43
N PRO A 294 39.39 3.01 -47.27
CA PRO A 294 40.70 2.38 -47.29
C PRO A 294 41.76 3.44 -47.63
N ALA A 295 42.77 3.55 -46.75
CA ALA A 295 43.93 4.38 -46.98
C ALA A 295 44.59 3.99 -48.32
N ARG A 296 44.61 4.91 -49.27
CA ARG A 296 45.39 4.77 -50.51
C ARG A 296 46.87 4.70 -50.14
N ALA A 297 47.47 3.53 -50.36
CA ALA A 297 48.92 3.38 -50.38
C ALA A 297 49.50 4.15 -51.59
N GLN A 298 50.56 4.92 -51.36
CA GLN A 298 51.41 5.54 -52.38
C GLN A 298 52.64 4.66 -52.61
#